data_AF-A0A7D5RTB6-F1
#
_entry.id   AF-A0A7D5RTB6-F1
#
_cell.length_a   1.000
_cell.length_b   1.000
_cell.length_c   1.000
_cell.angle_alpha   90.00
_cell.angle_beta   90.00
_cell.angle_gamma   90.00
#
_symmetry.space_group_name_H-M   'P 1'
#
loop_
_entity.id
_entity.type
_entity.pdbx_description
1 polymer ?
#
loop_
_entity_poly.entity_id
_entity_poly.type
_entity_poly.pdbx_seq_one_letter_code
_entity_poly.pdbx_strand_id
1 'polypeptide(L)'
;MSSVANLSPFQQTMSDEVYLHILAFLDNRSLQAVACTSKRFKRLAKDFQIWKPRTELEFGKVVAEGAKQSNKSWKQTHDELSASKNSC
;
A
#
# COMPACT_ATOMS: atom_id res chain seq x y z
N MET A 1 9.85 31.44 -9.63
CA MET A 1 10.67 31.00 -8.47
C MET A 1 10.26 29.57 -8.16
N SER A 2 11.08 28.60 -8.53
CA SER A 2 10.81 27.19 -8.25
C SER A 2 11.10 26.93 -6.78
N SER A 3 10.07 26.64 -5.99
CA SER A 3 10.22 26.20 -4.61
C SER A 3 11.01 24.89 -4.63
N VAL A 4 12.28 24.94 -4.22
CA VAL A 4 13.10 23.76 -4.03
C VAL A 4 12.41 22.97 -2.93
N ALA A 5 11.87 21.80 -3.26
CA ALA A 5 11.21 20.96 -2.28
C ALA A 5 12.23 20.64 -1.17
N ASN A 6 12.08 21.29 -0.02
CA ASN A 6 12.77 20.95 1.23
C ASN A 6 12.26 19.59 1.70
N LEU A 7 12.60 18.54 0.97
CA LEU A 7 12.40 17.17 1.40
C LEU A 7 13.30 16.95 2.61
N SER A 8 12.77 16.37 3.68
CA SER A 8 13.61 16.05 4.84
C SER A 8 14.73 15.08 4.41
N PRO A 9 15.90 15.06 5.08
CA PRO A 9 16.96 14.09 4.78
C PRO A 9 16.42 12.67 4.72
N PHE A 10 15.50 12.31 5.62
CA PHE A 10 14.77 11.05 5.58
C PHE A 10 14.21 10.74 4.19
N GLN A 11 13.43 11.66 3.59
CA GLN A 11 12.83 11.54 2.26
C GLN A 11 13.82 11.50 1.10
N GLN A 12 15.06 11.97 1.30
CA GLN A 12 16.08 12.03 0.26
C GLN A 12 17.04 10.84 0.30
N THR A 13 17.31 10.27 1.47
CA THR A 13 18.41 9.30 1.66
C THR A 13 17.96 7.83 1.69
N MET A 14 16.71 7.54 2.06
CA MET A 14 16.25 6.15 2.16
C MET A 14 15.75 5.59 0.83
N SER A 15 16.05 4.31 0.57
CA SER A 15 15.57 3.59 -0.61
C SER A 15 14.07 3.28 -0.50
N ASP A 16 13.44 3.00 -1.64
CA ASP A 16 12.02 2.62 -1.67
C ASP A 16 11.77 1.31 -0.89
N GLU A 17 12.72 0.36 -0.87
CA GLU A 17 12.55 -0.90 -0.13
C GLU A 17 12.41 -0.67 1.39
N VAL A 18 13.22 0.23 1.96
CA VAL A 18 13.14 0.57 3.39
C VAL A 18 11.80 1.20 3.72
N TYR A 19 11.32 2.08 2.85
CA TYR A 19 10.00 2.66 3.01
C TYR A 19 8.89 1.62 2.93
N LEU A 20 8.94 0.70 1.96
CA LEU A 20 7.95 -0.36 1.83
C LEU A 20 7.92 -1.24 3.09
N HIS A 21 9.07 -1.54 3.68
CA HIS A 21 9.15 -2.22 4.98
C HIS A 21 8.45 -1.45 6.09
N ILE A 22 8.73 -0.15 6.25
CA ILE A 22 8.10 0.69 7.28
C ILE A 22 6.58 0.79 7.05
N LEU A 23 6.17 1.04 5.81
CA LEU A 23 4.76 1.20 5.44
C LEU A 23 3.96 -0.09 5.62
N ALA A 24 4.58 -1.27 5.50
CA ALA A 24 3.92 -2.55 5.69
C ALA A 24 3.35 -2.73 7.12
N PHE A 25 3.93 -2.06 8.13
CA PHE A 25 3.47 -2.09 9.51
C PHE A 25 2.27 -1.18 9.81
N LEU A 26 1.93 -0.26 8.90
CA LEU A 26 0.86 0.71 9.11
C LEU A 26 -0.52 0.06 8.92
N ASP A 27 -1.52 0.48 9.69
CA ASP A 27 -2.92 0.14 9.39
C ASP A 27 -3.38 0.86 8.11
N ASN A 28 -4.55 0.46 7.57
CA ASN A 28 -5.05 1.02 6.30
C ASN A 28 -5.25 2.54 6.39
N ARG A 29 -5.68 3.04 7.56
CA ARG A 29 -5.92 4.47 7.79
C ARG A 29 -4.62 5.26 7.79
N SER A 30 -3.60 4.81 8.52
CA SER A 30 -2.29 5.47 8.56
C SER A 30 -1.58 5.39 7.21
N LEU A 31 -1.71 4.26 6.51
CA LEU A 31 -1.16 4.11 5.16
C LEU A 31 -1.81 5.10 4.17
N GLN A 32 -3.12 5.31 4.27
CA GLN A 32 -3.83 6.33 3.48
C GLN A 32 -3.40 7.75 3.84
N ALA A 33 -3.21 8.04 5.14
CA ALA A 33 -2.70 9.35 5.57
C ALA A 33 -1.31 9.64 4.98
N VAL A 34 -0.39 8.67 5.04
CA VAL A 34 0.96 8.77 4.46
C VAL A 34 0.90 8.95 2.95
N ALA A 35 0.00 8.26 2.25
CA ALA A 35 -0.20 8.42 0.80
C ALA A 35 -0.58 9.85 0.38
N CYS A 36 -1.20 10.63 1.27
CA CYS A 36 -1.59 12.02 0.99
C CYS A 36 -0.45 13.04 1.17
N THR A 37 0.71 12.63 1.70
CA THR A 37 1.81 13.56 2.02
C THR A 37 2.76 13.84 0.87
N SER A 38 2.95 12.88 -0.06
CA SER A 38 3.84 13.07 -1.22
C SER A 38 3.48 12.15 -2.38
N LYS A 39 3.92 12.50 -3.60
CA LYS A 39 3.77 11.63 -4.79
C LYS A 39 4.50 10.29 -4.62
N ARG A 40 5.67 10.30 -3.97
CA ARG A 40 6.46 9.10 -3.68
C ARG A 40 5.67 8.16 -2.77
N PHE A 41 5.18 8.66 -1.64
CA PHE A 41 4.39 7.85 -0.71
C PHE A 41 3.03 7.44 -1.28
N LYS A 42 2.40 8.26 -2.13
CA LYS A 42 1.19 7.86 -2.87
C LYS A 42 1.43 6.64 -3.76
N ARG A 43 2.60 6.55 -4.40
CA ARG A 43 3.00 5.39 -5.21
C ARG A 43 3.27 4.19 -4.31
N LEU A 44 4.14 4.35 -3.31
CA LEU A 44 4.55 3.27 -2.41
C LEU A 44 3.38 2.68 -1.62
N ALA A 45 2.44 3.50 -1.15
CA ALA A 45 1.26 3.02 -0.43
C ALA A 45 0.30 2.16 -1.25
N LYS A 46 0.50 2.02 -2.57
CA LYS A 46 -0.26 1.13 -3.46
C LYS A 46 0.54 -0.09 -3.90
N ASP A 47 1.77 -0.24 -3.42
CA ASP A 47 2.69 -1.27 -3.88
C ASP A 47 2.22 -2.68 -3.52
N PHE A 48 2.49 -3.64 -4.40
CA PHE A 48 2.10 -5.03 -4.18
C PHE A 48 2.81 -5.65 -2.98
N GLN A 49 4.02 -5.20 -2.63
CA GLN A 49 4.77 -5.69 -1.48
C GLN A 49 4.07 -5.37 -0.15
N ILE A 50 3.19 -4.37 -0.12
CA ILE A 50 2.35 -4.07 1.04
C ILE A 50 1.04 -4.87 0.97
N TRP A 51 0.35 -4.80 -0.17
CA TRP A 51 -1.02 -5.29 -0.25
C TRP A 51 -1.13 -6.81 -0.43
N LYS A 52 -0.20 -7.46 -1.13
CA LYS A 52 -0.21 -8.92 -1.29
C LYS A 52 -0.15 -9.65 0.06
N PRO A 53 0.89 -9.47 0.89
CA PRO A 53 0.97 -10.19 2.16
C PRO A 53 -0.18 -9.82 3.10
N ARG A 54 -0.66 -8.57 3.06
CA ARG A 54 -1.83 -8.13 3.84
C ARG A 54 -3.11 -8.89 3.44
N THR A 55 -3.38 -9.01 2.15
CA THR A 55 -4.54 -9.75 1.64
C THR A 55 -4.43 -11.24 1.97
N GLU A 56 -3.25 -11.83 1.78
CA GLU A 56 -3.02 -13.24 2.12
C GLU A 56 -3.17 -13.52 3.62
N LEU A 57 -2.75 -12.58 4.48
CA LEU A 57 -2.90 -12.68 5.92
C LEU A 57 -4.36 -12.57 6.36
N GLU A 58 -5.13 -11.64 5.77
CA GLU A 58 -6.51 -11.38 6.20
C GLU A 58 -7.53 -12.39 5.65
N PHE A 59 -7.38 -12.82 4.39
CA PHE A 59 -8.35 -13.68 3.71
C PHE A 59 -7.86 -15.11 3.49
N GLY A 60 -6.59 -15.38 3.77
CA GLY A 60 -5.91 -16.64 3.45
C GLY A 60 -5.39 -16.66 2.02
N LYS A 61 -4.23 -17.31 1.83
CA LYS A 61 -3.51 -17.35 0.55
C LYS A 61 -4.37 -17.85 -0.62
N VAL A 62 -5.12 -18.93 -0.44
CA VAL A 62 -5.94 -19.54 -1.52
C VAL A 62 -7.02 -18.57 -2.01
N VAL A 63 -7.73 -17.91 -1.10
CA VAL A 63 -8.78 -16.94 -1.44
C VAL A 63 -8.16 -15.71 -2.10
N ALA A 64 -7.07 -15.20 -1.54
CA ALA A 64 -6.36 -14.03 -2.06
C ALA A 64 -5.82 -14.25 -3.48
N GLU A 65 -5.17 -15.38 -3.74
CA GLU A 65 -4.66 -15.74 -5.06
C GLU A 65 -5.78 -16.04 -6.06
N GLY A 66 -6.86 -16.70 -5.62
CA GLY A 66 -8.04 -16.95 -6.47
C GLY A 66 -8.79 -15.68 -6.86
N ALA A 67 -8.85 -14.68 -5.97
CA ALA A 67 -9.47 -13.38 -6.25
C ALA A 67 -8.57 -12.45 -7.08
N LYS A 68 -7.25 -12.71 -7.17
CA LYS A 68 -6.31 -11.84 -7.86
C LYS A 68 -6.43 -11.96 -9.38
N GLN A 69 -7.10 -10.98 -9.99
CA GLN A 69 -7.16 -10.84 -11.45
C GLN A 69 -5.90 -10.17 -12.01
N SER A 70 -5.46 -10.56 -13.21
CA SER A 70 -4.20 -10.08 -13.83
C SER A 70 -4.15 -8.57 -14.05
N ASN A 71 -5.29 -7.94 -14.34
CA ASN A 71 -5.44 -6.51 -14.59
C ASN A 71 -5.64 -5.65 -13.32
N LYS A 72 -5.80 -6.27 -12.15
CA LYS A 72 -6.03 -5.56 -10.88
C LYS A 72 -4.77 -5.47 -10.05
N SER A 73 -4.62 -4.37 -9.32
CA SER A 73 -3.61 -4.26 -8.26
C SER A 73 -4.02 -5.10 -7.04
N TRP A 74 -3.04 -5.51 -6.23
CA TRP A 74 -3.32 -6.21 -4.97
C TRP A 74 -4.16 -5.37 -3.99
N LYS A 75 -4.02 -4.04 -4.03
CA LYS A 75 -4.88 -3.14 -3.27
C LYS A 75 -6.35 -3.26 -3.70
N GLN A 76 -6.63 -3.22 -5.00
CA GLN A 76 -8.01 -3.37 -5.49
C GLN A 76 -8.61 -4.73 -5.11
N THR A 77 -7.82 -5.80 -5.20
CA THR A 77 -8.25 -7.12 -4.73
C THR A 77 -8.57 -7.13 -3.23
N HIS A 78 -7.75 -6.47 -2.40
CA HIS A 78 -8.01 -6.30 -0.96
C HIS A 78 -9.31 -5.54 -0.70
N ASP A 79 -9.48 -4.38 -1.35
CA ASP A 79 -10.64 -3.51 -1.19
C ASP A 79 -11.94 -4.25 -1.57
N GLU A 80 -11.92 -5.04 -2.66
CA GLU A 80 -13.05 -5.85 -3.11
C GLU A 80 -13.41 -6.97 -2.12
N LEU A 81 -12.42 -7.74 -1.66
CA LEU A 81 -12.64 -8.80 -0.66
C LEU A 81 -13.15 -8.23 0.67
N SER A 82 -12.63 -7.07 1.08
CA SER A 82 -13.09 -6.35 2.27
C SER A 82 -14.53 -5.90 2.14
N ALA A 83 -14.94 -5.40 0.97
CA ALA A 83 -16.31 -5.01 0.70
C ALA A 83 -17.27 -6.22 0.72
N SER A 84 -16.86 -7.36 0.16
CA SER A 84 -17.65 -8.60 0.22
C SER A 84 -17.81 -9.12 1.65
N LYS A 85 -16.76 -9.07 2.48
CA LYS A 85 -16.80 -9.49 3.90
C LYS A 85 -17.79 -8.67 4.74
N ASN A 86 -17.92 -7.37 4.47
CA ASN A 86 -18.82 -6.48 5.21
C ASN A 86 -20.28 -6.53 4.72
N SER A 87 -20.56 -7.29 3.66
CA SER A 87 -21.89 -7.42 3.06
C SER A 87 -22.63 -8.70 3.50
N CYS A 88 -22.01 -9.51 4.36
CA CYS A 88 -22.59 -10.68 5.03
C CYS A 88 -22.71 -10.41 6.53
#